data_AF-A0A7K4VVB3-F1
#
_entry.id   AF-A0A7K4VVB3-F1
#
_cell.length_a   1.000
_cell.length_b   1.000
_cell.length_c   1.000
_cell.angle_alpha   90.00
_cell.angle_beta   90.00
_cell.angle_gamma   90.00
#
_symmetry.space_group_name_H-M   'P 1'
#
loop_
_entity.id
_entity.type
_entity.pdbx_description
1 polymer ?
#
loop_
_entity_poly.entity_id
_entity_poly.type
_entity_poly.pdbx_seq_one_letter_code
_entity_poly.pdbx_strand_id
1 'polypeptide(L)' 'GDNIRRRGSELAWGAWGDWSRRCDAPCGVCGVRTRVDPYHASDISGLNDVKLYCCE' A
#
# COMPACT_ATOMS: atom_id res chain seq x y z
N GLY A 1 5.80 -18.73 -7.68
CA GLY A 1 5.07 -17.45 -7.59
C GLY A 1 5.76 -16.48 -8.51
N ASP A 2 5.07 -16.05 -9.55
CA ASP A 2 5.69 -15.25 -10.61
C ASP A 2 6.09 -13.87 -10.09
N ASN A 3 7.33 -13.45 -10.38
CA ASN A 3 7.88 -12.15 -9.97
C ASN A 3 7.32 -11.00 -10.84
N ILE A 4 6.00 -10.85 -10.87
CA ILE A 4 5.32 -9.82 -11.66
C ILE A 4 5.23 -8.53 -10.84
N ARG A 5 5.71 -7.42 -11.41
CA ARG A 5 5.58 -6.09 -10.83
C ARG A 5 4.43 -5.37 -11.51
N ARG A 6 3.51 -4.80 -10.73
CA ARG A 6 2.40 -3.98 -11.22
C ARG A 6 2.51 -2.59 -10.62
N ARG A 7 2.23 -1.58 -11.44
CA ARG A 7 2.17 -0.17 -11.04
C ARG A 7 0.75 0.33 -11.30
N GLY A 8 0.20 1.10 -10.37
CA GLY A 8 -1.08 1.80 -10.55
C GLY A 8 -0.84 3.21 -11.11
N SER A 9 -1.93 3.92 -11.42
CA SER A 9 -1.88 5.32 -11.87
C SER A 9 -1.43 6.24 -10.72
N GLU A 10 -0.35 6.97 -10.93
CA GLU A 10 0.31 7.80 -9.93
C GLU A 10 0.29 9.31 -10.25
N LEU A 11 0.66 10.12 -9.25
CA LEU A 11 0.97 11.53 -9.44
C LEU A 11 2.41 11.68 -9.94
N ALA A 12 2.69 12.78 -10.64
CA ALA A 12 4.01 13.02 -11.26
C ALA A 12 5.13 13.41 -10.26
N TRP A 13 4.86 13.39 -8.96
CA TRP A 13 5.77 13.85 -7.91
C TRP A 13 6.05 12.75 -6.88
N GLY A 14 7.18 12.89 -6.18
CA GLY A 14 7.69 11.90 -5.23
C GLY A 14 8.54 10.81 -5.88
N ALA A 15 8.91 9.79 -5.10
CA ALA A 15 9.67 8.63 -5.56
C ALA A 15 9.18 7.36 -4.85
N TRP A 16 9.33 6.21 -5.51
CA TRP A 16 9.08 4.92 -4.88
C TRP A 16 10.11 4.66 -3.78
N GLY A 17 9.63 4.29 -2.59
CA GLY A 17 10.48 3.79 -1.52
C GLY A 17 10.91 2.33 -1.76
N ASP A 18 11.63 1.78 -0.78
CA ASP A 18 12.02 0.37 -0.79
C ASP A 18 10.81 -0.56 -0.72
N TRP A 19 10.97 -1.77 -1.28
CA TRP A 19 9.98 -2.82 -1.14
C TRP A 19 9.86 -3.26 0.32
N SER A 20 8.63 -3.53 0.76
CA SER A 20 8.41 -4.24 2.01
C SER A 20 8.98 -5.66 1.92
N ARG A 21 9.17 -6.29 3.09
CA ARG A 21 9.37 -7.75 3.12
C ARG A 21 8.17 -8.44 2.48
N ARG A 22 8.43 -9.57 1.84
CA ARG A 22 7.37 -10.46 1.32
C ARG A 22 6.68 -11.14 2.50
N CYS A 23 5.45 -11.60 2.29
CA CYS A 23 4.87 -12.60 3.17
C CYS A 23 5.71 -13.87 3.08
N ASP A 24 6.00 -14.49 4.22
CA ASP A 24 6.72 -15.76 4.27
C ASP A 24 5.84 -16.86 3.65
N ALA A 25 6.42 -17.74 2.84
CA ALA A 25 5.64 -18.83 2.23
C ALA A 25 5.11 -19.78 3.33
N PRO A 26 3.86 -20.27 3.22
CA PRO A 26 2.94 -20.19 2.08
C PRO A 26 2.01 -18.95 2.07
N CYS A 27 2.21 -17.99 2.96
CA CYS A 27 1.29 -16.88 3.18
C CYS A 27 1.21 -15.88 2.02
N GLY A 28 0.03 -15.25 1.89
CA GLY A 28 -0.25 -14.17 0.96
C GLY A 28 -0.77 -12.91 1.67
N VAL A 29 -0.87 -11.81 0.93
CA VAL A 29 -1.53 -10.60 1.44
C VAL A 29 -3.03 -10.87 1.55
N CYS A 30 -3.58 -10.77 2.76
CA CYS A 30 -4.98 -11.05 3.06
C CYS A 30 -5.73 -9.81 3.56
N GLY A 31 -5.03 -8.72 3.89
CA GLY A 31 -5.64 -7.53 4.47
C GLY A 31 -4.81 -6.27 4.28
N VAL A 32 -5.49 -5.13 4.38
CA VAL A 32 -4.93 -3.79 4.19
C VAL A 32 -5.48 -2.87 5.27
N ARG A 33 -4.61 -2.09 5.92
CA ARG A 33 -5.01 -0.95 6.75
C ARG A 33 -4.38 0.31 6.21
N THR A 34 -5.22 1.30 5.93
CA THR A 34 -4.80 2.60 5.40
C THR A 34 -4.61 3.61 6.54
N ARG A 35 -3.73 4.58 6.32
CA ARG A 35 -3.71 5.84 7.07
C ARG A 35 -4.17 6.93 6.12
N VAL A 36 -5.36 7.44 6.36
CA VAL A 36 -5.94 8.54 5.59
C VAL A 36 -5.83 9.81 6.42
N ASP A 37 -5.74 10.97 5.75
CA ASP A 37 -5.91 12.26 6.43
C ASP A 37 -7.17 12.28 7.30
N PRO A 38 -7.13 13.00 8.43
CA PRO A 38 -8.32 13.18 9.25
C PRO A 38 -9.40 13.88 8.46
N TYR A 39 -10.65 13.66 8.85
CA TYR A 39 -11.78 14.33 8.21
C TYR A 39 -11.65 15.85 8.38
N HIS A 40 -11.85 16.57 7.28
CA HIS A 40 -11.97 18.02 7.22
C HIS A 40 -13.28 18.38 6.51
N ALA A 41 -13.83 19.57 6.77
CA ALA A 41 -15.08 20.02 6.13
C ALA A 41 -14.94 20.26 4.60
N SER A 42 -13.72 20.24 4.08
CA SER A 42 -13.37 20.31 2.66
C SER A 42 -12.99 18.93 2.12
N ASP A 43 -13.02 18.75 0.80
CA ASP A 43 -12.63 17.51 0.09
C ASP A 43 -11.12 17.21 0.09
N ILE A 44 -10.39 17.68 1.11
CA ILE A 44 -8.97 17.40 1.28
C ILE A 44 -8.88 16.01 1.92
N SER A 45 -8.50 15.02 1.11
CA SER A 45 -8.19 13.67 1.58
C SER A 45 -6.94 13.15 0.87
N GLY A 46 -6.03 12.57 1.65
CA GLY A 46 -4.81 11.94 1.17
C GLY A 46 -4.58 10.58 1.84
N LEU A 47 -4.10 9.61 1.06
CA LEU A 47 -3.60 8.34 1.57
C LEU A 47 -2.13 8.53 1.97
N ASN A 48 -1.86 8.52 3.26
CA ASN A 48 -0.53 8.79 3.81
C ASN A 48 0.32 7.54 4.01
N ASP A 49 -0.30 6.37 4.18
CA ASP A 49 0.41 5.09 4.34
C ASP A 49 -0.51 3.87 4.20
N VAL A 50 0.10 2.71 4.03
CA VAL A 50 -0.54 1.40 3.98
C VAL A 50 0.26 0.39 4.81
N LYS A 51 -0.47 -0.37 5.64
CA LYS A 51 0.04 -1.59 6.27
C LYS A 51 -0.64 -2.81 5.64
N LEU A 52 0.16 -3.74 5.12
CA LEU A 52 -0.31 -5.03 4.60
C LEU A 52 -0.31 -6.09 5.70
N TYR A 53 -1.27 -7.00 5.65
CA TYR A 53 -1.36 -8.17 6.52
C TYR A 53 -1.13 -9.44 5.71
N CYS A 54 -0.28 -10.32 6.23
CA CYS A 54 -0.02 -11.63 5.68
C CYS A 54 -0.81 -12.69 6.46
N CYS A 55 -1.48 -13.60 5.74
CA CYS A 55 -2.17 -14.75 6.31
C CYS A 55 -1.80 -16.01 5.52
N GLU A 56 -1.93 -17.15 6.18
CA GLU A 56 -1.86 -18.48 5.56
C GLU A 56 -3.00 -18.69 4.54
#